data_AF-A0A6H5HBU5-F1
#
_entry.id   AF-A0A6H5HBU5-F1
#
_cell.length_a   1.000
_cell.length_b   1.000
_cell.length_c   1.000
_cell.angle_alpha   90.00
_cell.angle_beta   90.00
_cell.angle_gamma   90.00
#
_symmetry.space_group_name_H-M   'P 1'
#
loop_
_entity.id
_entity.type
_entity.pdbx_description
1 polymer ?
#
loop_
_entity_poly.entity_id
_entity_poly.type
_entity_poly.pdbx_seq_one_letter_code
_entity_poly.pdbx_strand_id
1 'polypeptide(L)' 'MKFDPSFAIRGLHYDIEKGLLMKLDSFLQIQLGTVYRGLSPVPDVEVLKLYKNKTVPLAYVENHGKTSQ' A
#
# COMPACT_ATOMS: atom_id res chain seq x y z
N MET A 1 -5.24 -18.56 -13.22
CA MET A 1 -4.20 -18.02 -12.33
C MET A 1 -3.96 -19.02 -11.21
N LYS A 2 -2.71 -19.34 -10.86
CA LYS A 2 -2.39 -20.22 -9.72
C LYS A 2 -2.06 -19.36 -8.50
N PHE A 3 -2.44 -19.81 -7.31
CA PHE A 3 -2.08 -19.13 -6.06
C PHE A 3 -0.56 -19.27 -5.83
N ASP A 4 0.09 -18.15 -5.54
CA ASP A 4 1.51 -18.09 -5.19
C ASP A 4 1.66 -17.65 -3.71
N PRO A 5 1.97 -18.57 -2.79
CA PRO A 5 2.14 -18.24 -1.38
C PRO A 5 3.38 -17.38 -1.10
N SER A 6 4.31 -17.24 -2.06
CA SER A 6 5.54 -16.46 -1.90
C SER A 6 5.39 -14.98 -2.26
N PHE A 7 4.31 -14.62 -2.96
CA PHE A 7 4.12 -13.26 -3.44
C PHE A 7 3.82 -12.25 -2.33
N ALA A 8 2.90 -12.59 -1.42
CA ALA A 8 2.41 -11.68 -0.39
C ALA A 8 2.88 -12.08 1.01
N ILE A 9 3.27 -11.07 1.80
CA ILE A 9 3.57 -11.22 3.22
C ILE A 9 2.50 -10.52 4.07
N ARG A 10 2.45 -10.84 5.37
CA ARG A 10 1.53 -10.19 6.30
C ARG A 10 1.89 -8.72 6.51
N GLY A 11 0.87 -7.90 6.73
CA GLY A 11 1.03 -6.49 7.09
C GLY A 11 1.45 -5.62 5.91
N LEU A 12 1.04 -6.00 4.70
CA LEU A 12 1.01 -5.10 3.54
C LEU A 12 -0.22 -4.20 3.65
N HIS A 13 -0.07 -2.96 3.22
CA HIS A 13 -1.14 -1.99 3.09
C HIS A 13 -1.67 -2.01 1.65
N TYR A 14 -2.99 -1.97 1.49
CA TYR A 14 -3.64 -1.90 0.20
C TYR A 14 -4.37 -0.56 0.06
N ASP A 15 -3.88 0.31 -0.82
CA ASP A 15 -4.56 1.55 -1.20
C ASP A 15 -5.67 1.19 -2.19
N ILE A 16 -6.92 1.18 -1.70
CA ILE A 16 -8.10 0.81 -2.49
C ILE A 16 -8.33 1.80 -3.64
N GLU A 17 -8.11 3.10 -3.41
CA GLU A 17 -8.36 4.14 -4.42
C GLU A 17 -7.41 4.02 -5.60
N LYS A 18 -6.13 3.67 -5.33
CA LYS A 18 -5.09 3.58 -6.37
C LYS A 18 -4.84 2.16 -6.87
N GLY A 19 -5.40 1.15 -6.19
CA GLY A 19 -5.23 -0.26 -6.49
C GLY A 19 -3.78 -0.73 -6.28
N LEU A 20 -3.13 -0.26 -5.21
CA LEU A 20 -1.71 -0.52 -4.93
C LEU A 20 -1.51 -1.29 -3.63
N LEU A 21 -0.69 -2.33 -3.69
CA LEU A 21 -0.22 -3.11 -2.54
C LEU A 21 1.20 -2.67 -2.18
N MET A 22 1.48 -2.36 -0.92
CA MET A 22 2.80 -1.86 -0.50
C MET A 22 3.13 -2.15 0.97
N LYS A 23 4.39 -1.98 1.35
CA LYS A 23 4.80 -1.98 2.76
C LYS A 23 4.91 -0.55 3.29
N LEU A 24 4.44 -0.35 4.52
CA LEU A 24 4.65 0.87 5.29
C LEU A 24 5.61 0.60 6.44
N ASP A 25 6.37 1.62 6.83
CA ASP A 25 7.12 1.62 8.08
C ASP A 25 6.28 2.12 9.28
N SER A 26 6.88 2.19 10.46
CA SER A 26 6.21 2.65 11.69
C SER A 26 5.82 4.14 11.68
N PHE A 27 6.33 4.91 10.71
CA PHE A 27 6.04 6.34 10.53
C PHE A 27 5.10 6.58 9.33
N LEU A 28 4.44 5.53 8.86
CA LEU A 28 3.52 5.55 7.71
C LEU A 28 4.19 6.01 6.40
N GLN A 29 5.50 5.80 6.28
CA GLN A 29 6.21 6.03 5.03
C GLN A 29 6.10 4.81 4.14
N ILE A 30 5.88 5.05 2.84
CA ILE A 30 5.96 4.03 1.81
C ILE A 30 7.39 3.52 1.72
N GLN A 31 7.58 2.22 1.93
CA GLN A 31 8.83 1.55 1.64
C GLN A 31 8.95 1.38 0.12
N LEU A 32 9.74 2.25 -0.51
CA LEU A 32 10.03 2.19 -1.94
C LEU A 32 10.57 0.81 -2.37
N GLY A 33 10.30 0.43 -3.62
CA GLY A 33 10.57 -0.92 -4.14
C GLY A 33 9.58 -2.02 -3.69
N THR A 34 8.62 -1.72 -2.81
CA THR A 34 7.61 -2.70 -2.35
C THR A 34 6.21 -2.47 -2.93
N VAL A 35 6.07 -1.52 -3.85
CA VAL A 35 4.76 -1.12 -4.41
C VAL A 35 4.41 -1.95 -5.63
N TYR A 36 3.22 -2.56 -5.62
CA TYR A 36 2.71 -3.41 -6.69
C TYR A 36 1.31 -3.00 -7.12
N ARG A 37 1.06 -3.08 -8.44
CA ARG A 37 -0.28 -3.03 -9.05
C ARG A 37 -0.63 -4.45 -9.50
N GLY A 38 -1.48 -5.13 -8.72
CA GLY A 38 -1.65 -6.58 -8.86
C GLY A 38 -0.32 -7.31 -8.60
N LEU A 39 0.17 -8.09 -9.57
CA LEU A 39 1.48 -8.76 -9.51
C LEU A 39 2.62 -7.96 -10.17
N SER A 40 2.34 -6.76 -10.70
CA SER A 40 3.35 -5.96 -11.40
C SER A 40 3.97 -4.94 -10.45
N PRO A 41 5.31 -4.91 -10.31
CA PRO A 41 5.97 -3.88 -9.50
C PRO A 41 5.78 -2.50 -10.15
N VAL A 42 5.62 -1.48 -9.31
CA VAL A 42 5.48 -0.09 -9.74
C VAL A 42 6.81 0.64 -9.50
N PRO A 43 7.39 1.31 -10.52
CA PRO A 43 8.63 2.05 -10.35
C PRO A 43 8.50 3.18 -9.32
N ASP A 44 9.54 3.40 -8.51
CA ASP A 44 9.54 4.44 -7.47
C ASP A 44 9.22 5.84 -8.01
N VAL A 45 9.66 6.15 -9.24
CA VAL A 45 9.36 7.42 -9.91
C VAL A 45 7.86 7.62 -10.17
N GLU A 46 7.10 6.54 -10.39
CA GLU A 46 5.65 6.57 -10.52
C GLU A 46 4.99 6.69 -9.14
N VAL A 47 5.47 5.94 -8.15
CA VAL A 47 4.98 6.02 -6.76
C VAL A 47 5.08 7.44 -6.22
N LEU A 48 6.23 8.09 -6.40
CA LEU A 48 6.45 9.47 -5.94
C LEU A 48 5.55 10.48 -6.66
N LYS A 49 5.20 10.24 -7.94
CA LYS A 49 4.23 11.07 -8.67
C LYS A 49 2.80 10.87 -8.13
N LEU A 50 2.42 9.64 -7.81
CA LEU A 50 1.08 9.30 -7.32
C LEU A 50 0.81 9.84 -5.92
N TYR A 51 1.79 9.73 -5.01
CA TYR A 51 1.63 10.15 -3.61
C TYR A 51 2.14 11.56 -3.31
N LYS A 52 2.88 12.19 -4.24
CA LYS A 52 3.55 13.50 -4.11
C LYS A 52 4.63 13.58 -3.02
N ASN A 53 4.52 12.78 -1.98
CA ASN A 53 5.53 12.51 -0.96
C ASN A 53 5.45 11.00 -0.57
N LYS A 54 6.27 10.57 0.40
CA LYS A 54 6.28 9.18 0.87
C LYS A 54 5.29 8.90 2.00
N THR A 55 4.62 9.92 2.54
CA THR A 55 3.78 9.80 3.73
C THR A 55 2.36 9.44 3.33
N VAL A 56 1.84 8.33 3.84
CA VAL A 56 0.41 8.04 3.77
C VAL A 56 -0.28 8.69 4.97
N PRO A 57 -1.30 9.56 4.79
CA PRO A 57 -1.95 10.19 5.94
C PRO A 57 -2.66 9.16 6.81
N LEU A 58 -2.64 9.35 8.14
CA LEU A 58 -3.19 8.41 9.12
C LEU A 58 -4.67 8.04 8.83
N ALA A 59 -5.46 9.00 8.34
CA ALA A 59 -6.85 8.78 7.94
C ALA A 59 -7.04 7.72 6.84
N TYR A 60 -6.01 7.45 6.01
CA TYR A 60 -6.03 6.40 4.99
C TYR A 60 -5.62 5.04 5.53
N VAL A 61 -5.03 5.00 6.72
CA VAL A 61 -4.55 3.77 7.39
C VAL A 61 -5.56 3.31 8.45
N GLU A 62 -6.21 4.26 9.12
CA GLU A 62 -7.25 3.98 10.10
C GLU A 62 -8.56 3.66 9.41
N ASN A 63 -8.91 2.37 9.45
CA ASN A 63 -10.23 1.88 9.11
C ASN A 63 -11.19 2.51 10.12
N HIS A 64 -11.89 3.57 9.74
CA HIS A 64 -13.02 4.09 10.51
C HIS A 64 -14.12 3.04 10.42
N GLY A 65 -14.00 1.99 11.21
CA GLY A 65 -15.12 1.13 11.54
C GLY A 65 -16.17 2.06 12.08
N LYS A 66 -17.22 2.32 11.30
CA LYS A 66 -18.45 2.87 11.84
C LYS A 66 -18.85 1.90 12.94
N THR A 67 -18.59 2.27 14.19
CA THR A 67 -19.19 1.63 15.34
C THR A 67 -20.68 1.78 15.13
N SER A 68 -21.32 0.72 14.65
CA SER A 68 -22.77 0.58 14.72
C SER A 68 -23.16 0.81 16.18
N GLN A 69 -24.14 1.69 16.36
CA GLN A 69 -24.77 2.00 17.65
C GLN A 69 -25.22 0.73 18.38
#